data_AF-A0A382YH09-F1
#
_entry.id   AF-A0A382YH09-F1
#
_cell.length_a   1.000
_cell.length_b   1.000
_cell.length_c   1.000
_cell.angle_alpha   90.00
_cell.angle_beta   90.00
_cell.angle_gamma   90.00
#
_symmetry.space_group_name_H-M   'P 1'
#
loop_
_entity.id
_entity.type
_entity.pdbx_description
1 polymer ?
#
loop_
_entity_poly.entity_id
_entity_poly.type
_entity_poly.pdbx_seq_one_letter_code
_entity_poly.pdbx_strand_id
1 'polypeptide(L)'
;MLADAALDELSLEMLYLIPAAQSPFKPDDKPADNASRVQLLRLAFAGRENCEVDEQELQRGGTSYTIDTVCDYVTRQPEAELTCLIGADHVPLLPQWRKADELAGLAAFAAVPRPGGAT
;
A
#
# COMPACT_ATOMS: atom_id res chain seq x y z
N MET A 1 -8.85 8.02 13.06
CA MET A 1 -7.46 7.79 12.60
C MET A 1 -7.46 7.79 11.07
N LEU A 2 -6.33 7.98 10.38
CA LEU A 2 -6.31 7.97 8.89
C LEU A 2 -6.96 6.70 8.31
N ALA A 3 -6.71 5.55 8.93
CA ALA A 3 -7.29 4.29 8.49
C ALA A 3 -8.82 4.26 8.62
N ASP A 4 -9.40 4.81 9.70
CA ASP A 4 -10.87 4.92 9.84
C ASP A 4 -11.44 5.81 8.73
N ALA A 5 -10.83 6.98 8.50
CA ALA A 5 -11.29 7.91 7.47
C ALA A 5 -11.21 7.27 6.07
N ALA A 6 -10.15 6.52 5.78
CA ALA A 6 -10.04 5.79 4.52
C ALA A 6 -11.13 4.71 4.36
N LEU A 7 -11.41 3.95 5.41
CA LEU A 7 -12.48 2.94 5.39
C LEU A 7 -13.86 3.59 5.17
N ASP A 8 -14.16 4.66 5.91
CA ASP A 8 -15.47 5.30 5.89
C ASP A 8 -15.68 6.13 4.61
N GLU A 9 -14.76 7.02 4.26
CA GLU A 9 -14.92 7.97 3.15
C GLU A 9 -14.84 7.30 1.78
N LEU A 10 -14.08 6.21 1.67
CA LEU A 10 -13.96 5.44 0.44
C LEU A 10 -14.84 4.18 0.45
N SER A 11 -15.61 3.97 1.52
CA SER A 11 -16.51 2.82 1.69
C SER A 11 -15.79 1.47 1.48
N LEU A 12 -14.57 1.35 2.02
CA LEU A 12 -13.77 0.12 1.91
C LEU A 12 -14.23 -0.91 2.94
N GLU A 13 -14.37 -2.16 2.51
CA GLU A 13 -14.67 -3.27 3.41
C GLU A 13 -13.43 -3.71 4.20
N MET A 14 -12.26 -3.69 3.55
CA MET A 14 -11.00 -4.16 4.10
C MET A 14 -9.86 -3.20 3.76
N LEU A 15 -8.97 -2.97 4.73
CA LEU A 15 -7.73 -2.22 4.54
C LEU A 15 -6.51 -3.15 4.73
N TYR A 16 -5.73 -3.33 3.67
CA TYR A 16 -4.50 -4.12 3.73
C TYR A 16 -3.26 -3.23 3.92
N LEU A 17 -2.47 -3.56 4.93
CA LEU A 17 -1.20 -2.92 5.23
C LEU A 17 -0.06 -3.77 4.69
N ILE A 18 0.59 -3.27 3.63
CA ILE A 18 1.57 -4.03 2.86
C ILE A 18 2.97 -3.44 3.08
N PRO A 19 3.78 -4.00 3.99
CA PRO A 19 5.14 -3.52 4.23
C PRO A 19 6.07 -3.89 3.07
N ALA A 20 6.53 -2.89 2.30
CA ALA A 20 7.44 -3.12 1.17
C ALA A 20 8.81 -3.65 1.58
N ALA A 21 9.31 -4.69 0.88
CA ALA A 21 10.63 -5.28 1.13
C ALA A 21 11.75 -4.29 0.80
N GLN A 22 11.73 -3.71 -0.40
CA GLN A 22 12.63 -2.63 -0.82
C GLN A 22 11.89 -1.68 -1.75
N SER A 23 11.92 -0.38 -1.47
CA SER A 23 11.28 0.61 -2.34
C SER A 23 12.13 0.88 -3.59
N PRO A 24 11.54 0.91 -4.80
CA PRO A 24 12.25 1.28 -6.03
C PRO A 24 12.70 2.74 -6.03
N PHE A 25 12.03 3.61 -5.26
CA PHE A 25 12.37 5.04 -5.15
C PHE A 25 13.37 5.34 -4.03
N LYS A 26 13.77 4.32 -3.25
CA LYS A 26 14.74 4.46 -2.17
C LYS A 26 15.68 3.23 -2.16
N PRO A 27 16.41 2.96 -3.24
CA PRO A 27 17.19 1.72 -3.38
C PRO A 27 18.32 1.60 -2.37
N ASP A 28 18.86 2.72 -1.90
CA ASP A 28 19.97 2.76 -0.93
C ASP A 28 19.49 2.75 0.53
N ASP A 29 18.21 3.02 0.78
CA ASP A 29 17.63 2.95 2.11
C ASP A 29 17.47 1.50 2.52
N LYS A 30 18.02 1.15 3.69
CA LYS A 30 17.77 -0.13 4.35
C LYS A 30 16.62 0.06 5.33
N PRO A 31 15.44 -0.53 5.08
CA PRO A 31 14.36 -0.49 6.06
C PRO A 31 14.79 -1.14 7.38
N ALA A 32 14.07 -0.82 8.45
CA ALA A 32 14.10 -1.64 9.67
C ALA A 32 13.79 -3.09 9.33
N ASP A 33 14.22 -4.02 10.19
CA ASP A 33 14.04 -5.45 9.96
C ASP A 33 12.56 -5.80 9.73
N ASN A 34 12.34 -6.70 8.78
CA ASN A 34 10.99 -7.06 8.32
C ASN A 34 10.09 -7.53 9.46
N ALA A 35 10.62 -8.35 10.37
CA ALA A 35 9.88 -8.90 11.50
C ALA A 35 9.38 -7.78 12.45
N SER A 36 10.25 -6.84 12.81
CA SER A 36 9.87 -5.71 13.66
C SER A 36 8.85 -4.80 12.99
N ARG A 37 8.97 -4.52 11.69
CA ARG A 37 7.95 -3.72 10.97
C ARG A 37 6.60 -4.40 10.97
N VAL A 38 6.54 -5.71 10.69
CA VAL A 38 5.31 -6.50 10.75
C VAL A 38 4.73 -6.50 12.15
N GLN A 39 5.57 -6.71 13.18
CA GLN A 39 5.12 -6.70 14.57
C GLN A 39 4.54 -5.33 14.96
N LEU A 40 5.19 -4.23 14.58
CA LEU A 40 4.68 -2.88 14.84
C LEU A 40 3.36 -2.61 14.13
N LEU A 41 3.21 -3.04 12.87
CA LEU A 41 1.94 -2.92 12.14
C LEU A 41 0.83 -3.74 12.81
N ARG A 42 1.11 -5.00 13.18
CA ARG A 42 0.13 -5.85 13.87
C ARG A 42 -0.30 -5.26 15.22
N LEU A 43 0.63 -4.65 15.96
CA LEU A 43 0.31 -3.96 17.21
C LEU A 43 -0.50 -2.69 16.98
N ALA A 44 -0.14 -1.88 15.97
CA ALA A 44 -0.83 -0.64 15.65
C ALA A 44 -2.29 -0.86 15.19
N PHE A 45 -2.56 -2.03 14.61
CA PHE A 45 -3.89 -2.39 14.10
C PHE A 45 -4.55 -3.54 14.88
N ALA A 46 -4.03 -3.87 16.07
CA ALA A 46 -4.58 -4.93 16.90
C ALA A 46 -6.05 -4.66 17.27
N GLY A 47 -6.89 -5.68 17.10
CA GLY A 47 -8.33 -5.61 17.43
C GLY A 47 -9.20 -4.92 16.38
N ARG A 48 -8.65 -4.55 15.21
CA ARG A 48 -9.43 -3.99 14.09
C ARG A 48 -9.73 -5.12 13.09
N GLU A 49 -11.00 -5.47 12.94
CA GLU A 49 -11.44 -6.61 12.11
C GLU A 49 -11.33 -6.33 10.60
N ASN A 50 -11.41 -5.07 10.20
CA ASN A 50 -11.33 -4.61 8.81
C ASN A 50 -9.93 -4.15 8.40
N CYS A 51 -8.89 -4.56 9.13
CA CYS A 51 -7.50 -4.24 8.83
C CYS A 51 -6.61 -5.46 8.93
N GLU A 52 -5.82 -5.73 7.88
CA GLU A 52 -4.94 -6.88 7.83
C GLU A 52 -3.53 -6.50 7.37
N VAL A 53 -2.51 -7.11 7.99
CA VAL A 53 -1.12 -6.96 7.54
C VAL A 53 -0.82 -8.06 6.52
N ASP A 54 -0.56 -7.68 5.28
CA ASP A 54 -0.22 -8.62 4.20
C ASP A 54 1.28 -8.57 3.90
N GLU A 55 1.98 -9.66 4.21
CA GLU A 55 3.43 -9.78 4.09
C GLU A 55 3.89 -10.19 2.67
N GLN A 56 3.01 -10.23 1.67
CA GLN A 56 3.33 -10.72 0.32
C GLN A 56 4.59 -10.10 -0.29
N GLU A 57 4.83 -8.80 -0.10
CA GLU A 57 5.99 -8.13 -0.67
C GLU A 57 7.28 -8.56 0.03
N LEU A 58 7.22 -8.80 1.34
CA LEU A 58 8.33 -9.35 2.12
C LEU A 58 8.65 -10.78 1.73
N GLN A 59 7.62 -11.59 1.51
CA GLN A 59 7.76 -12.99 1.09
C GLN A 59 8.32 -13.11 -0.33
N ARG A 60 7.88 -12.24 -1.24
CA ARG A 60 8.42 -12.14 -2.61
C ARG A 60 9.89 -11.71 -2.60
N GLY A 61 10.26 -10.82 -1.68
CA GLY A 61 11.61 -10.27 -1.58
C GLY A 61 12.00 -9.38 -2.75
N GLY A 62 13.23 -8.86 -2.72
CA GLY A 62 13.73 -7.94 -3.74
C GLY A 62 13.01 -6.59 -3.73
N THR A 63 13.00 -5.92 -4.89
CA THR A 63 12.31 -4.63 -5.06
C THR A 63 10.80 -4.83 -5.16
N SER A 64 10.07 -4.12 -4.32
CA SER A 64 8.61 -4.15 -4.27
C SER A 64 8.02 -3.18 -5.28
N TYR A 65 7.36 -3.71 -6.31
CA TYR A 65 6.59 -2.90 -7.24
C TYR A 65 5.09 -3.08 -6.99
N THR A 66 4.36 -1.97 -6.89
CA THR A 66 2.92 -1.96 -6.63
C THR A 66 2.13 -2.79 -7.66
N ILE A 67 2.57 -2.81 -8.94
CA ILE A 67 1.92 -3.62 -9.97
C ILE A 67 1.95 -5.12 -9.64
N ASP A 68 3.06 -5.63 -9.10
CA ASP A 68 3.17 -7.04 -8.75
C ASP A 68 2.22 -7.39 -7.59
N THR A 69 2.02 -6.44 -6.68
CA THR A 69 1.11 -6.54 -5.53
C THR A 69 -0.36 -6.45 -5.94
N VAL A 70 -0.72 -5.52 -6.82
CA VAL A 70 -2.09 -5.39 -7.35
C VAL A 70 -2.47 -6.61 -8.19
N CYS A 71 -1.58 -7.12 -9.05
CA CYS A 71 -1.86 -8.33 -9.83
C CYS A 71 -2.09 -9.57 -8.95
N ASP A 72 -1.39 -9.67 -7.82
CA ASP A 72 -1.63 -10.73 -6.84
C ASP A 72 -3.04 -10.62 -6.22
N TYR A 73 -3.50 -9.40 -5.89
CA TYR A 73 -4.88 -9.19 -5.42
C TYR A 73 -5.93 -9.48 -6.48
N VAL A 74 -5.72 -9.05 -7.72
CA VAL A 74 -6.62 -9.38 -8.84
C VAL A 74 -6.77 -10.90 -9.01
N THR A 75 -5.71 -11.65 -8.71
CA THR A 75 -5.74 -13.12 -8.77
C THR A 75 -6.44 -13.74 -7.56
N ARG A 76 -6.17 -13.24 -6.34
CA ARG A 76 -6.74 -13.79 -5.09
C ARG A 76 -8.17 -13.36 -4.82
N GLN A 77 -8.55 -12.18 -5.30
CA GLN A 77 -9.84 -11.52 -5.05
C GLN A 77 -10.37 -10.91 -6.36
N PRO A 78 -10.74 -11.74 -7.36
CA PRO A 78 -11.08 -11.27 -8.70
C PRO A 78 -12.35 -10.40 -8.77
N GLU A 79 -13.20 -10.46 -7.74
CA GLU A 79 -14.42 -9.67 -7.63
C GLU A 79 -14.22 -8.36 -6.86
N ALA A 80 -13.03 -8.14 -6.26
CA ALA A 80 -12.77 -6.96 -5.45
C ALA A 80 -12.42 -5.74 -6.30
N GLU A 81 -12.97 -4.59 -5.92
CA GLU A 81 -12.52 -3.28 -6.43
C GLU A 81 -11.32 -2.80 -5.60
N LEU A 82 -10.19 -2.60 -6.25
CA LEU A 82 -8.93 -2.29 -5.58
C LEU A 82 -8.69 -0.77 -5.54
N THR A 83 -8.38 -0.25 -4.36
CA THR A 83 -7.95 1.14 -4.17
C THR A 83 -6.57 1.20 -3.51
N CYS A 84 -5.60 1.81 -4.18
CA CYS A 84 -4.28 2.09 -3.61
C CYS A 84 -4.33 3.40 -2.82
N LEU A 85 -4.12 3.31 -1.50
CA LEU A 85 -3.96 4.49 -0.63
C LEU A 85 -2.51 4.96 -0.65
N ILE A 86 -2.30 6.19 -1.09
CA ILE A 86 -0.96 6.79 -1.22
C ILE A 86 -0.89 8.13 -0.50
N GLY A 87 0.30 8.57 -0.11
CA GLY A 87 0.50 9.96 0.29
C GLY A 87 0.37 10.90 -0.91
N ALA A 88 -0.19 12.10 -0.71
CA ALA A 88 -0.33 13.10 -1.77
C ALA A 88 1.01 13.48 -2.42
N ASP A 89 2.12 13.35 -1.68
CA ASP A 89 3.49 13.52 -2.16
C ASP A 89 3.90 12.48 -3.23
N HIS A 90 3.22 11.35 -3.30
CA HIS A 90 3.48 10.32 -4.32
C HIS A 90 2.71 10.54 -5.63
N VAL A 91 1.69 11.40 -5.65
CA VAL A 91 0.87 11.64 -6.86
C VAL A 91 1.72 12.07 -8.07
N PRO A 92 2.67 13.01 -7.95
CA PRO A 92 3.53 13.40 -9.08
C PRO A 92 4.47 12.28 -9.55
N LEU A 93 4.71 11.27 -8.71
CA LEU A 93 5.58 10.13 -9.02
C LEU A 93 4.83 8.98 -9.69
N LEU A 94 3.49 8.96 -9.68
CA LEU A 94 2.69 7.87 -10.26
C LEU A 94 3.09 7.50 -11.70
N PRO A 95 3.35 8.46 -12.63
CA PRO A 95 3.77 8.11 -13.99
C PRO A 95 5.12 7.38 -14.06
N GLN A 96 5.94 7.46 -13.00
CA GLN A 96 7.24 6.79 -12.91
C GLN A 96 7.12 5.39 -12.31
N TRP A 97 5.93 5.00 -11.82
CA TRP A 97 5.72 3.67 -11.27
C TRP A 97 5.83 2.63 -12.39
N ARG A 98 6.37 1.46 -12.04
CA ARG A 98 6.52 0.37 -12.99
C ARG A 98 5.15 -0.03 -13.53
N LYS A 99 4.99 0.00 -14.86
CA LYS A 99 3.74 -0.28 -15.57
C LYS A 99 2.57 0.62 -15.10
N ALA A 100 2.81 1.92 -14.95
CA ALA A 100 1.80 2.88 -14.48
C ALA A 100 0.47 2.82 -15.24
N ASP A 101 0.50 2.70 -16.58
CA ASP A 101 -0.72 2.62 -17.40
C ASP A 101 -1.54 1.34 -17.13
N GLU A 102 -0.85 0.20 -16.98
CA GLU A 102 -1.50 -1.07 -16.62
C GLU A 102 -2.09 -0.98 -15.21
N LEU A 103 -1.34 -0.41 -14.28
CA LEU A 103 -1.74 -0.24 -12.89
C LEU A 103 -2.98 0.66 -12.76
N ALA A 104 -3.07 1.74 -13.53
CA ALA A 104 -4.24 2.63 -13.57
C ALA A 104 -5.51 1.94 -14.10
N GLY A 105 -5.36 0.84 -14.86
CA GLY A 105 -6.47 0.00 -15.29
C GLY A 105 -6.89 -1.07 -14.29
N LEU A 106 -6.07 -1.35 -13.26
CA LEU A 106 -6.30 -2.42 -12.28
C LEU A 106 -6.75 -1.92 -10.90
N ALA A 107 -6.45 -0.67 -10.55
CA ALA A 107 -6.80 -0.11 -9.25
C ALA A 107 -7.08 1.40 -9.33
N ALA A 108 -8.02 1.86 -8.50
CA ALA A 108 -8.19 3.27 -8.19
C ALA A 108 -7.05 3.77 -7.26
N PHE A 109 -6.86 5.09 -7.21
CA PHE A 109 -5.86 5.73 -6.36
C PHE A 109 -6.50 6.80 -5.49
N ALA A 110 -6.31 6.68 -4.19
CA ALA A 110 -6.75 7.66 -3.21
C ALA A 110 -5.52 8.30 -2.55
N ALA A 111 -5.40 9.63 -2.70
CA ALA A 111 -4.27 10.39 -2.19
C ALA A 111 -4.62 11.05 -0.85
N VAL A 112 -3.81 10.76 0.16
CA VAL A 112 -3.96 11.29 1.52
C VAL A 112 -3.08 12.53 1.69
N PRO A 113 -3.64 13.71 2.03
CA PRO A 113 -2.85 14.89 2.34
C PRO A 113 -1.96 14.63 3.57
N ARG A 114 -0.68 14.98 3.48
CA ARG A 114 0.19 15.05 4.67
C ARG A 114 0.16 16.47 5.25
N PRO A 115 -0.21 16.65 6.53
CA PRO A 115 -0.01 17.94 7.18
C PRO A 115 1.50 18.26 7.22
N GLY A 116 1.90 19.28 6.47
CA GLY A 116 3.29 19.72 6.32
C GLY A 116 3.90 19.58 4.91
N GLY A 117 3.19 18.99 3.95
CA GLY A 117 3.59 19.04 2.53
C GLY A 117 3.25 20.39 1.90
N ALA A 118 4.20 21.01 1.21
CA ALA A 118 3.95 22.26 0.48
C ALA A 118 2.90 22.03 -0.61
N THR A 119 1.86 22.87 -0.60
CA THR A 119 0.87 23.04 -1.67
C THR A 119 1.52 23.56 -2.94
#